data_AF-A0A090GRA5-F1
#
_entry.id   AF-A0A090GRA5-F1
#
_cell.length_a   1.000
_cell.length_b   1.000
_cell.length_c   1.000
_cell.angle_alpha   90.00
_cell.angle_beta   90.00
_cell.angle_gamma   90.00
#
_symmetry.space_group_name_H-M   'P 1'
#
loop_
_entity.id
_entity.type
_entity.pdbx_description
1 polymer ?
#
loop_
_entity_poly.entity_id
_entity_poly.type
_entity_poly.pdbx_seq_one_letter_code
_entity_poly.pdbx_strand_id
1 'polypeptide(L)'
;MKEQFPIDLYPYLAKQDGHLMVDINVAQRLHIPKAALIELVQAGLGPRPHPAYASGHYWFLKKFVPSWKYWAAREASDEEVRQAADIILEDDRARRVREFAAYDHDDPRSFLTTLFSRKAW
;
A
#
# COMPACT_ATOMS: atom_id res chain seq x y z
N MET A 1 -24.76 -9.44 23.38
CA MET A 1 -23.63 -9.44 22.42
C MET A 1 -22.35 -9.37 23.24
N LYS A 2 -21.39 -10.28 23.05
CA LYS A 2 -20.08 -10.16 23.71
C LYS A 2 -19.31 -9.04 23.00
N GLU A 3 -18.95 -7.99 23.72
CA GLU A 3 -18.00 -6.98 23.26
C GLU A 3 -16.72 -7.70 22.87
N GLN A 4 -16.45 -7.78 21.56
CA GLN A 4 -15.15 -8.20 21.07
C GLN A 4 -14.21 -7.03 21.30
N PHE A 5 -13.49 -7.05 22.41
CA PHE A 5 -12.36 -6.16 22.60
C PHE A 5 -11.32 -6.51 21.52
N PRO A 6 -10.97 -5.58 20.61
CA PRO A 6 -9.94 -5.84 19.62
C PRO A 6 -8.62 -5.99 20.38
N ILE A 7 -8.15 -7.22 20.53
CA ILE A 7 -6.82 -7.48 21.09
C ILE A 7 -5.82 -6.95 20.08
N ASP A 8 -4.96 -6.04 20.52
CA ASP A 8 -3.82 -5.62 19.72
C ASP A 8 -2.79 -6.74 19.67
N LEU A 9 -2.84 -7.51 18.59
CA LEU A 9 -1.90 -8.59 18.34
C LEU A 9 -0.57 -8.09 17.77
N TYR A 10 -0.40 -6.78 17.52
CA TYR A 10 0.84 -6.23 16.96
C TYR A 10 2.10 -6.66 17.70
N PRO A 11 2.19 -6.59 19.05
CA PRO A 11 3.40 -6.98 19.79
C PRO A 11 3.73 -8.47 19.68
N TYR A 12 2.71 -9.30 19.41
CA TYR A 12 2.82 -10.75 19.30
C TYR A 12 3.19 -11.16 17.88
N LEU A 13 2.50 -10.61 16.87
CA LEU A 13 2.72 -10.88 15.45
C LEU A 13 4.06 -10.32 14.95
N ALA A 14 4.46 -9.13 15.41
CA ALA A 14 5.75 -8.54 15.04
C ALA A 14 6.96 -9.40 15.48
N LYS A 15 6.79 -10.24 16.52
CA LYS A 15 7.84 -11.14 17.04
C LYS A 15 7.78 -12.55 16.48
N GLN A 16 6.57 -13.08 16.21
CA GLN A 16 6.39 -14.48 15.80
C GLN A 16 6.52 -14.67 14.29
N ASP A 17 6.12 -13.70 13.49
CA ASP A 17 5.99 -13.89 12.05
C ASP A 17 6.84 -12.87 11.29
N GLY A 18 8.12 -13.21 11.14
CA GLY A 18 9.08 -12.45 10.33
C GLY A 18 8.67 -12.28 8.87
N HIS A 19 7.54 -12.85 8.44
CA HIS A 19 6.98 -12.76 7.10
C HIS A 19 5.82 -11.78 6.96
N LEU A 20 5.33 -11.14 8.04
CA LEU A 20 4.27 -10.13 7.97
C LEU A 20 4.80 -8.71 8.14
N MET A 21 4.06 -7.74 7.58
CA MET A 21 4.33 -6.32 7.63
C MET A 21 3.02 -5.55 7.81
N VAL A 22 2.99 -4.67 8.80
CA VAL A 22 1.84 -3.78 9.06
C VAL A 22 1.77 -2.64 8.03
N ASP A 23 0.57 -2.13 7.79
CA ASP A 23 0.26 -1.05 6.85
C ASP A 23 1.28 0.10 6.82
N ILE A 24 1.68 0.64 7.97
CA ILE A 24 2.62 1.75 8.06
C ILE A 24 3.98 1.42 7.44
N ASN A 25 4.47 0.19 7.64
CA ASN A 25 5.75 -0.26 7.08
C ASN A 25 5.63 -0.56 5.58
N VAL A 26 4.47 -1.04 5.14
CA VAL A 26 4.20 -1.26 3.70
C VAL A 26 4.13 0.08 2.97
N ALA A 27 3.37 1.04 3.49
CA ALA A 27 3.23 2.38 2.93
C ALA A 27 4.60 3.08 2.79
N GLN A 28 5.44 2.98 3.83
CA GLN A 28 6.82 3.48 3.79
C GLN A 28 7.65 2.85 2.66
N ARG A 29 7.56 1.53 2.47
CA ARG A 29 8.28 0.84 1.39
C ARG A 29 7.75 1.15 0.00
N LEU A 30 6.45 1.42 -0.13
CA LEU A 30 5.82 1.85 -1.37
C LEU A 30 6.02 3.35 -1.62
N HIS A 31 6.63 4.07 -0.68
CA HIS A 31 6.83 5.52 -0.72
C HIS A 31 5.54 6.34 -0.84
N ILE A 32 4.43 5.82 -0.32
CA ILE A 32 3.12 6.48 -0.30
C ILE A 32 2.66 6.83 1.12
N PRO A 33 1.74 7.78 1.29
CA PRO A 33 1.06 7.99 2.55
C PRO A 33 0.35 6.72 3.05
N LYS A 34 0.26 6.56 4.38
CA LYS A 34 -0.48 5.44 4.98
C LYS A 34 -1.98 5.51 4.64
N ALA A 35 -2.56 6.70 4.60
CA ALA A 35 -3.98 6.88 4.31
C ALA A 35 -4.29 6.46 2.86
N ALA A 36 -3.48 6.89 1.89
CA ALA A 36 -3.53 6.35 0.52
C ALA A 36 -3.48 4.81 0.48
N LEU A 37 -2.57 4.14 1.21
CA LEU A 37 -2.55 2.68 1.26
C LEU A 37 -3.86 2.08 1.79
N ILE A 38 -4.43 2.67 2.83
CA ILE A 38 -5.70 2.20 3.41
C ILE A 38 -6.83 2.33 2.39
N GLU A 39 -6.90 3.46 1.69
CA GLU A 39 -7.93 3.74 0.69
C GLU A 39 -7.81 2.78 -0.51
N LEU A 40 -6.59 2.51 -0.99
CA LEU A 40 -6.34 1.50 -2.02
C LEU A 40 -6.88 0.12 -1.60
N VAL A 41 -6.61 -0.29 -0.36
CA VAL A 41 -7.08 -1.58 0.16
C VAL A 41 -8.62 -1.63 0.25
N GLN A 42 -9.25 -0.55 0.70
CA GLN A 42 -10.70 -0.43 0.78
C GLN A 42 -11.37 -0.46 -0.60
N ALA A 43 -10.73 0.16 -1.59
CA ALA A 43 -11.14 0.13 -2.99
C ALA A 43 -10.84 -1.21 -3.69
N GLY A 44 -10.10 -2.12 -3.05
CA GLY A 44 -9.69 -3.39 -3.64
C GLY A 44 -8.56 -3.27 -4.67
N LEU A 45 -7.82 -2.17 -4.66
CA LEU A 45 -6.74 -1.83 -5.58
C LEU A 45 -5.40 -2.30 -5.01
N GLY A 46 -4.90 -3.42 -5.53
CA GLY A 46 -3.60 -3.98 -5.18
C GLY A 46 -3.64 -5.33 -4.48
N PRO A 47 -2.47 -5.84 -4.08
CA PRO A 47 -2.36 -7.08 -3.31
C PRO A 47 -3.21 -7.04 -2.04
N ARG A 48 -4.03 -8.07 -1.84
CA ARG A 48 -4.94 -8.14 -0.70
C ARG A 48 -4.17 -8.28 0.62
N PRO A 49 -4.60 -7.58 1.69
CA PRO A 49 -4.06 -7.80 3.00
C PRO A 49 -4.36 -9.22 3.50
N HIS A 50 -3.52 -9.71 4.39
CA HIS A 50 -3.74 -10.94 5.14
C HIS A 50 -5.04 -10.82 5.96
N PRO A 51 -5.89 -11.85 6.01
CA PRO A 51 -7.20 -11.81 6.68
C PRO A 51 -7.14 -11.64 8.21
N ALA A 52 -5.94 -11.58 8.79
CA ALA A 52 -5.77 -11.34 10.21
C ALA A 52 -6.03 -9.85 10.50
N TYR A 53 -7.27 -9.53 10.82
CA TYR A 53 -7.66 -8.23 11.38
C TYR A 53 -7.23 -8.16 12.84
N ALA A 54 -5.99 -7.76 13.09
CA ALA A 54 -5.56 -7.34 14.41
C ALA A 54 -5.57 -5.81 14.48
N SER A 55 -6.18 -5.27 15.55
CA SER A 55 -6.03 -3.87 15.98
C SER A 55 -6.31 -2.73 14.99
N GLY A 56 -7.24 -2.91 14.04
CA GLY A 56 -7.56 -1.82 13.10
C GLY A 56 -6.42 -1.50 12.13
N HIS A 57 -5.50 -2.44 11.95
CA HIS A 57 -4.40 -2.37 11.00
C HIS A 57 -4.57 -3.39 9.88
N TYR A 58 -4.10 -3.04 8.69
CA TYR A 58 -3.92 -4.02 7.62
C TYR A 58 -2.54 -4.67 7.73
N TRP A 59 -2.51 -5.99 7.55
CA TRP A 59 -1.29 -6.79 7.58
C TRP A 59 -1.04 -7.37 6.20
N PHE A 60 0.21 -7.42 5.78
CA PHE A 60 0.61 -7.92 4.47
C PHE A 60 1.76 -8.91 4.62
N LEU A 61 1.80 -9.93 3.78
CA LEU A 61 3.00 -10.75 3.66
C LEU A 61 4.12 -9.89 3.07
N LYS A 62 5.32 -9.91 3.64
CA LYS A 62 6.50 -9.14 3.18
C LYS A 62 6.81 -9.36 1.70
N LYS A 63 6.50 -10.55 1.18
CA LYS A 63 6.62 -10.90 -0.25
C LYS A 63 5.75 -10.04 -1.17
N PHE A 64 4.74 -9.34 -0.63
CA PHE A 64 3.83 -8.53 -1.42
C PHE A 64 4.36 -7.15 -1.78
N VAL A 65 5.39 -6.62 -1.12
CA VAL A 65 5.95 -5.31 -1.51
C VAL A 65 6.44 -5.33 -2.98
N PRO A 66 7.22 -6.32 -3.43
CA PRO A 66 7.51 -6.49 -4.86
C PRO A 66 6.28 -6.76 -5.73
N SER A 67 5.20 -7.32 -5.18
CA SER A 67 4.00 -7.65 -5.95
C SER A 67 3.13 -6.44 -6.26
N TRP A 68 3.28 -5.30 -5.57
CA TRP A 68 2.59 -4.06 -5.96
C TRP A 68 3.02 -3.55 -7.34
N LYS A 69 4.34 -3.63 -7.63
CA LYS A 69 4.85 -3.37 -8.97
C LYS A 69 4.29 -4.36 -9.99
N TYR A 70 4.27 -5.65 -9.64
CA TYR A 70 3.75 -6.68 -10.54
C TYR A 70 2.26 -6.48 -10.83
N TRP A 71 1.47 -6.21 -9.80
CA TRP A 71 0.05 -5.88 -9.90
C TRP A 71 -0.16 -4.71 -10.87
N ALA A 72 0.51 -3.58 -10.64
CA ALA A 72 0.42 -2.41 -11.50
C ALA A 72 0.92 -2.68 -12.93
N ALA A 73 1.90 -3.59 -13.12
CA ALA A 73 2.46 -3.87 -14.44
C ALA A 73 1.69 -4.91 -15.26
N ARG A 74 0.95 -5.83 -14.61
CA ARG A 74 0.48 -7.07 -15.24
C ARG A 74 -0.93 -7.52 -14.86
N GLU A 75 -1.42 -7.17 -13.67
CA GLU A 75 -2.71 -7.67 -13.18
C GLU A 75 -3.81 -6.62 -13.25
N ALA A 76 -3.49 -5.39 -12.88
CA ALA A 76 -4.43 -4.28 -12.86
C ALA A 76 -4.83 -3.86 -14.29
N SER A 77 -6.10 -3.60 -14.49
CA SER A 77 -6.64 -2.88 -15.65
C SER A 77 -6.18 -1.42 -15.67
N ASP A 78 -6.29 -0.76 -16.82
CA ASP A 78 -5.90 0.66 -16.94
C ASP A 78 -6.73 1.57 -16.03
N GLU A 79 -8.00 1.23 -15.82
CA GLU A 79 -8.88 1.97 -14.91
C GLU A 79 -8.46 1.81 -13.45
N GLU A 80 -8.16 0.58 -13.00
CA GLU A 80 -7.66 0.33 -11.64
C GLU A 80 -6.32 1.04 -11.38
N VAL A 81 -5.45 1.07 -12.40
CA VAL A 81 -4.17 1.79 -12.35
C VAL A 81 -4.40 3.30 -12.23
N ARG A 82 -5.34 3.85 -13.00
CA ARG A 82 -5.68 5.28 -12.95
C ARG A 82 -6.24 5.67 -11.58
N GLN A 83 -7.23 4.93 -11.08
CA GLN A 83 -7.83 5.17 -9.77
C GLN A 83 -6.79 5.09 -8.65
N ALA A 84 -5.90 4.09 -8.69
CA ALA A 84 -4.85 3.98 -7.71
C ALA A 84 -3.85 5.15 -7.75
N ALA A 85 -3.50 5.62 -8.94
CA ALA A 85 -2.65 6.79 -9.11
C ALA A 85 -3.32 8.06 -8.56
N ASP A 86 -4.61 8.25 -8.85
CA ASP A 86 -5.37 9.41 -8.37
C ASP A 86 -5.45 9.44 -6.83
N ILE A 87 -5.73 8.30 -6.17
CA ILE A 87 -5.72 8.17 -4.70
C ILE A 87 -4.35 8.56 -4.12
N ILE A 88 -3.27 8.03 -4.69
CA ILE A 88 -1.91 8.32 -4.21
C ILE A 88 -1.58 9.80 -4.37
N LEU A 89 -1.95 10.40 -5.51
CA LEU A 89 -1.65 11.80 -5.81
C LEU A 89 -2.52 12.79 -5.01
N GLU A 90 -3.75 12.42 -4.66
CA GLU A 90 -4.65 13.25 -3.85
C GLU A 90 -4.10 13.47 -2.44
N ASP A 91 -3.62 12.42 -1.79
CA ASP A 91 -3.06 12.47 -0.42
C ASP A 91 -1.61 13.04 -0.41
N ASP A 92 -0.80 12.73 -1.43
CA ASP A 92 0.61 13.16 -1.49
C ASP A 92 0.80 14.62 -2.00
N ARG A 93 -0.29 15.28 -2.44
CA ARG A 93 -0.31 16.69 -2.92
C ARG A 93 0.30 17.68 -1.93
N ALA A 94 0.25 17.39 -0.63
CA ALA A 94 0.79 18.26 0.41
C ALA A 94 2.28 18.02 0.73
N ARG A 95 2.86 16.85 0.39
CA ARG A 95 4.19 16.44 0.92
C ARG A 95 5.34 16.50 -0.08
N ARG A 96 5.11 16.39 -1.40
CA ARG A 96 6.22 16.14 -2.35
C ARG A 96 6.07 16.74 -3.77
N VAL A 97 5.73 18.02 -3.86
CA VAL A 97 5.74 18.79 -5.13
C VAL A 97 7.11 18.76 -5.87
N ARG A 98 8.22 18.34 -5.25
CA ARG A 98 9.56 18.32 -5.88
C ARG A 98 10.09 16.94 -6.30
N GLU A 99 9.66 15.83 -5.70
CA GLU A 99 10.18 14.49 -6.04
C GLU A 99 9.30 13.72 -7.03
N PHE A 100 8.04 14.16 -7.18
CA PHE A 100 7.03 13.51 -8.02
C PHE A 100 6.68 14.31 -9.29
N ALA A 101 7.19 15.54 -9.45
CA ALA A 101 6.97 16.36 -10.64
C ALA A 101 7.51 15.72 -11.95
N ALA A 102 8.29 14.64 -11.85
CA ALA A 102 8.75 13.84 -12.98
C ALA A 102 7.79 12.70 -13.37
N TYR A 103 6.72 12.47 -12.61
CA TYR A 103 5.73 11.44 -12.92
C TYR A 103 4.59 12.03 -13.70
N ASP A 104 4.60 11.73 -14.99
CA ASP A 104 3.60 12.13 -15.96
C ASP A 104 2.24 11.51 -15.60
N HIS A 105 1.21 12.34 -15.41
CA HIS A 105 -0.16 11.88 -15.16
C HIS A 105 -0.75 11.21 -16.41
N ASP A 106 -0.15 11.46 -17.59
CA ASP A 106 -0.56 10.86 -18.86
C ASP A 106 -0.19 9.37 -18.98
N ASP A 107 0.67 8.83 -18.09
CA ASP A 107 0.98 7.38 -18.01
C ASP A 107 0.96 6.87 -16.55
N PRO A 108 -0.24 6.59 -15.99
CA PRO A 108 -0.39 6.18 -14.61
C PRO A 108 0.24 4.80 -14.34
N ARG A 109 0.40 3.95 -15.36
CA ARG A 109 1.02 2.62 -15.21
C ARG A 109 2.52 2.73 -15.04
N SER A 110 3.18 3.51 -15.89
CA SER A 110 4.61 3.80 -15.75
C SER A 110 4.90 4.51 -14.43
N PHE A 111 4.02 5.43 -14.01
CA PHE A 111 4.11 6.07 -12.69
C PHE A 111 4.12 5.04 -11.55
N LEU A 112 3.06 4.23 -11.40
CA LEU A 112 2.92 3.29 -10.29
C LEU A 112 4.04 2.23 -10.29
N THR A 113 4.37 1.67 -11.45
CA THR A 113 5.43 0.67 -11.55
C THR A 113 6.80 1.23 -11.20
N THR A 114 7.07 2.49 -11.53
CA THR A 114 8.32 3.17 -11.15
C THR A 114 8.32 3.49 -9.65
N LEU A 115 7.23 4.05 -9.12
CA LEU A 115 7.07 4.35 -7.70
C LEU A 115 7.33 3.11 -6.83
N PHE A 116 6.68 1.99 -7.15
CA PHE A 116 6.83 0.73 -6.41
C PHE A 116 8.15 0.00 -6.67
N SER A 117 8.96 0.45 -7.64
CA SER A 117 10.29 -0.11 -7.89
C SER A 117 11.40 0.51 -7.03
N ARG A 118 11.12 1.66 -6.40
CA ARG A 118 12.08 2.34 -5.54
C ARG A 118 12.43 1.42 -4.36
N LYS A 119 13.73 1.17 -4.17
CA LYS A 119 14.21 0.52 -2.95
C LYS A 119 14.19 1.56 -1.83
N ALA A 120 13.43 1.32 -0.77
CA ALA A 120 13.59 2.05 0.47
C ALA A 120 15.04 1.87 0.97
N TRP A 121 15.76 2.98 1.14
CA TRP A 121 17.08 3.02 1.78
C TRP A 121 16.96 2.74 3.28
#